data_AF-A0A0D7PW79-F1
#
_entry.id   AF-A0A0D7PW79-F1
#
_cell.length_a   1.000
_cell.length_b   1.000
_cell.length_c   1.000
_cell.angle_alpha   90.00
_cell.angle_beta   90.00
_cell.angle_gamma   90.00
#
_symmetry.space_group_name_H-M   'P 1'
#
loop_
_entity.id
_entity.type
_entity.pdbx_description
1 polymer ?
#
loop_
_entity_poly.entity_id
_entity_poly.type
_entity_poly.pdbx_seq_one_letter_code
_entity_poly.pdbx_strand_id
1 'polypeptide(L)'
;MHFMNESQPLLDFDSDFCRKIAKWGAVICLAWLGIAICILALVHPGSQCPAWTIYDKNGGATSLWVMVGFFTGFPTIWLCFIVLRWKGFTRKIYDSGADSYKRFLASKGWDYQSKPSAYTFPLNSVFVVVIGMWSLFCSMPLWVMILPCF
;
A
#
# COMPACT_ATOMS: atom_id res chain seq x y z
N MET A 1 37.97 -14.56 1.66
CA MET A 1 37.88 -13.10 1.50
C MET A 1 36.72 -12.79 0.57
N HIS A 2 35.89 -11.84 1.00
CA HIS A 2 34.67 -11.33 0.37
C HIS A 2 34.89 -10.88 -1.09
N PHE A 3 34.06 -11.37 -1.99
CA PHE A 3 33.48 -10.53 -3.05
C PHE A 3 31.99 -10.48 -2.79
N MET A 4 31.59 -9.66 -1.82
CA MET A 4 30.24 -9.08 -1.84
C MET A 4 30.22 -8.27 -3.12
N ASN A 5 29.59 -8.83 -4.14
CA ASN A 5 29.28 -8.16 -5.38
C ASN A 5 28.41 -6.97 -4.95
N GLU A 6 29.02 -5.79 -4.81
CA GLU A 6 28.33 -4.52 -4.65
C GLU A 6 27.42 -4.38 -5.87
N SER A 7 26.19 -4.81 -5.69
CA SER A 7 25.10 -4.52 -6.58
C SER A 7 25.09 -3.01 -6.85
N GLN A 8 25.57 -2.62 -8.02
CA GLN A 8 25.58 -1.23 -8.49
C GLN A 8 24.22 -0.58 -8.20
N PRO A 9 24.20 0.71 -7.80
CA PRO A 9 22.99 1.43 -7.38
C PRO A 9 22.13 1.76 -8.60
N LEU A 10 21.54 0.74 -9.21
CA LEU A 10 20.68 0.85 -10.38
C LEU A 10 19.21 1.05 -10.00
N LEU A 11 18.86 0.71 -8.77
CA LEU A 11 17.58 1.01 -8.16
C LEU A 11 17.85 1.92 -6.95
N ASP A 12 17.22 3.10 -6.92
CA ASP A 12 17.11 3.90 -5.70
C ASP A 12 16.08 3.22 -4.78
N PHE A 13 16.52 2.10 -4.17
CA PHE A 13 15.72 1.28 -3.28
C PHE A 13 16.47 1.10 -1.96
N ASP A 14 16.15 1.95 -1.00
CA ASP A 14 16.58 1.78 0.39
C ASP A 14 15.56 0.87 1.08
N SER A 15 15.98 -0.39 1.27
CA SER A 15 15.15 -1.42 1.87
C SER A 15 14.77 -1.12 3.33
N ASP A 16 15.60 -0.39 4.07
CA ASP A 16 15.34 -0.03 5.46
C ASP A 16 14.40 1.16 5.56
N PHE A 17 14.56 2.16 4.68
CA PHE A 17 13.61 3.26 4.53
C PHE A 17 12.22 2.74 4.13
N CYS A 18 12.13 1.94 3.06
CA CYS A 18 10.87 1.36 2.61
C CYS A 18 10.23 0.49 3.70
N ARG A 19 11.02 -0.24 4.49
CA ARG A 19 10.50 -1.04 5.62
C ARG A 19 9.88 -0.18 6.70
N LYS A 20 10.52 0.96 7.03
CA LYS A 20 9.97 1.93 7.98
C LYS A 20 8.64 2.48 7.46
N ILE A 21 8.58 2.90 6.21
CA ILE A 21 7.35 3.41 5.58
C ILE A 21 6.24 2.35 5.57
N ALA A 22 6.55 1.11 5.20
CA ALA A 22 5.58 0.01 5.22
C ALA A 22 5.03 -0.26 6.63
N LYS A 23 5.90 -0.22 7.65
CA LYS A 23 5.48 -0.35 9.06
C LYS A 23 4.55 0.79 9.48
N TRP A 24 4.90 2.04 9.17
CA TRP A 24 4.03 3.19 9.46
C TRP A 24 2.68 3.08 8.75
N GLY A 25 2.68 2.71 7.47
CA GLY A 25 1.46 2.45 6.70
C GLY A 25 0.59 1.37 7.35
N ALA A 26 1.18 0.26 7.78
CA ALA A 26 0.45 -0.81 8.48
C ALA A 26 -0.15 -0.32 9.82
N VAL A 27 0.60 0.46 10.61
CA VAL A 27 0.12 1.04 11.87
C VAL A 27 -1.06 1.99 11.62
N ILE A 28 -0.94 2.88 10.63
CA ILE A 28 -2.01 3.83 10.26
C ILE A 28 -3.26 3.08 9.79
N CYS A 29 -3.10 2.04 8.96
CA CYS A 29 -4.23 1.24 8.48
C CYS A 29 -4.91 0.46 9.62
N LEU A 30 -4.15 -0.08 10.58
CA LEU A 30 -4.69 -0.71 11.78
C LEU A 30 -5.46 0.30 12.66
N ALA A 31 -4.95 1.53 12.79
CA ALA A 31 -5.64 2.58 13.52
C ALA A 31 -6.98 2.93 12.85
N TRP A 32 -6.99 3.10 11.52
CA TRP A 32 -8.22 3.33 10.76
C TRP A 32 -9.22 2.18 10.89
N LEU A 33 -8.75 0.93 10.80
CA LEU A 33 -9.58 -0.26 10.99
C LEU A 33 -10.18 -0.29 12.40
N GLY A 34 -9.38 0.00 13.43
CA GLY A 34 -9.84 0.07 14.81
C GLY A 34 -10.93 1.12 15.01
N ILE A 35 -10.73 2.32 14.48
CA ILE A 35 -11.74 3.40 14.54
C ILE A 35 -13.03 2.96 13.82
N ALA A 36 -12.92 2.37 12.63
CA ALA A 36 -14.09 1.92 11.87
C ALA A 36 -14.88 0.84 12.61
N ILE A 37 -14.19 -0.12 13.24
CA ILE A 37 -14.81 -1.16 14.07
C ILE A 37 -15.49 -0.55 15.29
N CYS A 38 -14.85 0.41 15.97
CA CYS A 38 -15.44 1.11 17.12
C CYS A 38 -16.72 1.85 16.73
N ILE A 39 -16.73 2.56 15.60
CA ILE A 39 -17.92 3.25 15.10
C ILE A 39 -19.03 2.24 14.80
N LEU A 40 -18.73 1.17 14.06
CA LEU A 40 -19.72 0.13 13.74
C LEU A 40 -20.27 -0.60 14.97
N ALA A 41 -19.44 -0.82 15.99
CA ALA A 41 -19.83 -1.52 17.21
C ALA A 41 -20.63 -0.63 18.17
N LEU A 42 -20.35 0.68 18.21
CA LEU A 42 -20.93 1.61 19.19
C LEU A 42 -22.13 2.41 18.66
N VAL A 43 -22.22 2.65 17.35
CA VAL A 43 -23.29 3.48 16.78
C VAL A 43 -24.60 2.68 16.68
N HIS A 44 -25.64 3.23 17.33
CA HIS A 44 -26.97 2.65 17.33
C HIS A 44 -27.68 2.84 15.97
N PRO A 45 -28.41 1.84 15.46
CA PRO A 45 -29.07 1.87 14.15
C PRO A 45 -30.20 2.90 14.00
N GLY A 46 -30.64 3.53 15.10
CA GLY A 46 -31.69 4.56 15.10
C GLY A 46 -31.18 6.00 15.11
N SER A 47 -29.87 6.24 15.01
CA SER A 47 -29.29 7.57 14.94
C SER A 47 -29.27 8.11 13.50
N GLN A 48 -29.10 9.42 13.30
CA GLN A 48 -28.97 10.05 11.96
C GLN A 48 -27.81 9.48 11.12
N CYS A 49 -26.91 8.70 11.73
CA CYS A 49 -25.78 8.08 11.08
C CYS A 49 -26.12 6.70 10.49
N PRO A 50 -25.68 6.38 9.26
CA PRO A 50 -25.82 5.04 8.70
C PRO A 50 -24.93 4.09 9.50
N ALA A 51 -25.54 3.25 10.32
CA ALA A 51 -24.80 2.43 11.29
C ALA A 51 -24.42 1.04 10.75
N TRP A 52 -25.24 0.44 9.87
CA TRP A 52 -25.05 -0.95 9.42
C TRP A 52 -25.24 -1.14 7.91
N THR A 53 -26.08 -0.32 7.30
CA THR A 53 -26.45 -0.39 5.88
C THR A 53 -26.62 1.01 5.31
N ILE A 54 -26.08 1.23 4.11
CA ILE A 54 -26.38 2.42 3.30
C ILE A 54 -27.41 2.00 2.28
N TYR A 55 -28.55 2.68 2.27
CA TYR A 55 -29.58 2.50 1.26
C TYR A 55 -29.34 3.49 0.12
N ASP A 56 -29.11 2.95 -1.07
CA ASP A 56 -29.03 3.76 -2.27
C ASP A 56 -30.44 4.17 -2.73
N LYS A 57 -30.53 5.27 -3.48
CA LYS A 57 -31.79 5.78 -4.05
C LYS A 57 -32.46 4.77 -4.97
N ASN A 58 -31.70 3.81 -5.51
CA ASN A 58 -32.18 2.72 -6.35
C ASN A 58 -32.60 1.46 -5.55
N GLY A 59 -32.67 1.52 -4.22
CA GLY A 59 -33.09 0.41 -3.36
C GLY A 59 -31.99 -0.62 -3.05
N GLY A 60 -30.76 -0.41 -3.53
CA GLY A 60 -29.62 -1.24 -3.17
C GLY A 60 -29.15 -0.97 -1.75
N ALA A 61 -29.13 -1.99 -0.89
CA ALA A 61 -28.55 -1.90 0.45
C ALA A 61 -27.11 -2.41 0.43
N THR A 62 -26.14 -1.55 0.73
CA THR A 62 -24.74 -1.95 0.90
C THR A 62 -24.40 -2.02 2.38
N SER A 63 -23.90 -3.17 2.84
CA SER A 63 -23.49 -3.36 4.23
C SER A 63 -22.18 -2.63 4.49
N LEU A 64 -22.15 -1.79 5.52
CA LEU A 64 -20.95 -1.06 5.93
C LEU A 64 -19.84 -2.00 6.42
N TRP A 65 -20.20 -3.15 7.00
CA TRP A 65 -19.25 -4.19 7.38
C TRP A 65 -18.49 -4.75 6.18
N VAL A 66 -19.19 -4.94 5.05
CA VAL A 66 -18.58 -5.41 3.81
C VAL A 66 -17.64 -4.34 3.24
N MET A 67 -18.04 -3.06 3.28
CA MET A 67 -17.14 -1.96 2.89
C MET A 67 -15.90 -1.91 3.77
N VAL A 68 -16.03 -1.89 5.10
CA VAL A 68 -14.87 -1.85 6.01
C VAL A 68 -13.97 -3.07 5.80
N GLY A 69 -14.55 -4.26 5.67
CA GLY A 69 -13.79 -5.49 5.42
C GLY A 69 -12.99 -5.44 4.12
N PHE A 70 -13.60 -4.97 3.03
CA PHE A 70 -12.96 -4.95 1.72
C PHE A 70 -11.98 -3.78 1.54
N PHE A 71 -12.34 -2.59 1.99
CA PHE A 71 -11.57 -1.37 1.76
C PHE A 71 -10.54 -1.06 2.86
N THR A 72 -10.75 -1.56 4.08
CA THR A 72 -9.82 -1.32 5.20
C THR A 72 -9.23 -2.63 5.71
N GLY A 73 -10.03 -3.67 5.89
CA GLY A 73 -9.56 -4.97 6.41
C GLY A 73 -8.57 -5.66 5.48
N PHE A 74 -8.96 -5.93 4.23
CA PHE A 74 -8.13 -6.62 3.25
C PHE A 74 -6.78 -5.92 3.00
N PRO A 75 -6.73 -4.59 2.78
CA PRO A 75 -5.46 -3.91 2.55
C PRO A 75 -4.58 -3.86 3.80
N THR A 76 -5.18 -3.74 4.99
CA THR A 76 -4.45 -3.81 6.26
C THR A 76 -3.78 -5.19 6.42
N ILE A 77 -4.53 -6.28 6.18
CA ILE A 77 -3.99 -7.64 6.23
C ILE A 77 -2.86 -7.81 5.19
N TRP A 78 -3.06 -7.29 3.99
CA TRP A 78 -2.06 -7.34 2.91
C TRP A 78 -0.77 -6.60 3.28
N LEU A 79 -0.87 -5.38 3.83
CA LEU A 79 0.28 -4.61 4.29
C LEU A 79 1.00 -5.29 5.45
N CYS A 80 0.27 -5.83 6.42
CA CYS A 80 0.84 -6.62 7.50
C CYS A 80 1.58 -7.86 6.96
N PHE A 81 1.01 -8.54 5.97
CA PHE A 81 1.67 -9.68 5.33
C PHE A 81 2.98 -9.28 4.64
N ILE A 82 3.00 -8.17 3.89
CA ILE A 82 4.23 -7.63 3.27
C ILE A 82 5.29 -7.33 4.33
N VAL A 83 4.92 -6.68 5.44
CA VAL A 83 5.86 -6.34 6.52
C VAL A 83 6.41 -7.59 7.20
N LEU A 84 5.59 -8.63 7.42
CA LEU A 84 6.03 -9.90 7.99
C LEU A 84 6.94 -10.68 7.04
N ARG A 85 6.61 -10.70 5.74
CA ARG A 85 7.38 -11.37 4.69
C ARG A 85 8.43 -10.48 4.03
N TRP A 86 8.83 -9.38 4.70
CA TRP A 86 9.68 -8.34 4.13
C TRP A 86 10.93 -8.87 3.42
N LYS A 87 11.67 -9.79 4.04
CA LYS A 87 12.90 -10.38 3.46
C LYS A 87 12.66 -11.10 2.14
N GLY A 88 11.52 -11.78 1.98
CA GLY A 88 11.17 -12.45 0.73
C GLY A 88 10.65 -11.48 -0.32
N PHE A 89 9.92 -10.45 0.13
CA PHE A 89 9.38 -9.40 -0.73
C PHE A 89 10.48 -8.55 -1.35
N THR A 90 11.46 -8.10 -0.56
CA THR A 90 12.60 -7.32 -1.06
C THR A 90 13.44 -8.12 -2.06
N ARG A 91 13.67 -9.41 -1.80
CA ARG A 91 14.37 -10.30 -2.74
C ARG A 91 13.62 -10.40 -4.08
N LYS A 92 12.30 -10.59 -4.05
CA LYS A 92 11.48 -10.66 -5.26
C LYS A 92 11.48 -9.36 -6.06
N ILE A 93 11.45 -8.21 -5.39
CA ILE A 93 11.58 -6.88 -6.03
C ILE A 93 12.95 -6.74 -6.69
N TYR A 94 14.00 -7.13 -5.99
CA TYR A 94 15.37 -7.03 -6.50
C TYR A 94 15.57 -7.90 -7.75
N ASP A 95 15.14 -9.17 -7.69
CA ASP A 95 15.20 -10.10 -8.82
C ASP A 95 14.38 -9.58 -10.01
N SER A 96 13.16 -9.09 -9.77
CA SER A 96 12.29 -8.55 -10.83
C SER A 96 12.82 -7.25 -11.44
N GLY A 97 13.43 -6.38 -10.62
CA GLY A 97 14.05 -5.14 -11.05
C GLY A 97 15.29 -5.39 -11.90
N ALA A 98 16.14 -6.35 -11.50
CA ALA A 98 17.31 -6.76 -12.25
C ALA A 98 16.93 -7.34 -13.63
N ASP A 99 15.89 -8.17 -13.70
CA ASP A 99 15.40 -8.75 -14.95
C ASP A 99 14.79 -7.70 -15.88
N SER A 100 14.00 -6.77 -15.32
CA SER A 100 13.40 -5.67 -16.09
C SER A 100 14.47 -4.72 -16.65
N TYR A 101 15.50 -4.44 -15.85
CA TYR A 101 16.64 -3.65 -16.27
C TYR A 101 17.45 -4.33 -17.39
N LYS A 102 17.72 -5.64 -17.28
CA LYS A 102 18.39 -6.41 -18.34
C LYS A 102 17.62 -6.37 -19.66
N ARG A 103 16.29 -6.49 -19.62
CA ARG A 103 15.45 -6.38 -20.83
C ARG A 103 15.48 -4.98 -21.44
N PHE A 104 15.48 -3.94 -20.60
CA PHE A 104 15.59 -2.55 -21.06
C PHE A 104 16.94 -2.29 -21.73
N LEU A 105 18.04 -2.77 -21.16
CA LEU A 105 19.36 -2.68 -21.77
C LEU A 105 19.43 -3.44 -23.11
N ALA A 106 18.84 -4.63 -23.17
CA ALA A 106 18.80 -5.42 -24.39
C ALA A 106 18.02 -4.74 -25.53
N SER A 107 17.03 -3.88 -25.22
CA SER A 107 16.26 -3.17 -26.24
C SER A 107 16.88 -1.84 -26.70
N LYS A 108 17.71 -1.19 -25.87
CA LYS A 108 18.29 0.14 -26.18
C LYS A 108 19.71 0.13 -26.76
N GLY A 109 20.36 -1.03 -26.87
CA GLY A 109 21.68 -1.17 -27.51
C GLY A 109 22.85 -0.63 -26.69
N TRP A 110 24.08 -0.92 -27.15
CA TRP A 110 25.36 -0.73 -26.43
C TRP A 110 25.68 0.72 -26.04
N ASP A 111 25.05 1.70 -26.69
CA ASP A 111 25.27 3.14 -26.42
C ASP A 111 24.85 3.54 -24.99
N TYR A 112 23.89 2.81 -24.41
CA TYR A 112 23.36 3.05 -23.06
C TYR A 112 24.31 2.64 -21.92
N GLN A 113 25.25 1.74 -22.19
CA GLN A 113 26.18 1.21 -21.18
C GLN A 113 27.20 2.27 -20.71
N SER A 114 27.41 3.33 -21.51
CA SER A 114 28.35 4.42 -21.22
C SER A 114 27.79 5.50 -20.27
N LYS A 115 26.47 5.53 -20.03
CA LYS A 115 25.80 6.50 -19.12
C LYS A 115 24.85 5.80 -18.12
N PRO A 116 25.38 5.01 -17.17
CA PRO A 116 24.58 4.27 -16.19
C PRO A 116 23.83 5.15 -15.17
N SER A 117 24.19 6.43 -15.03
CA SER A 117 23.64 7.34 -14.01
C SER A 117 22.36 8.09 -14.41
N ALA A 118 21.90 8.00 -15.66
CA ALA A 118 20.85 8.88 -16.15
C ALA A 118 19.40 8.43 -15.84
N TYR A 119 19.19 7.17 -15.43
CA TYR A 119 17.85 6.62 -15.23
C TYR A 119 17.81 5.65 -14.04
N THR A 120 18.11 6.13 -12.85
CA THR A 120 17.76 5.40 -11.62
C THR A 120 16.25 5.42 -11.48
N PHE A 121 15.59 4.26 -11.54
CA PHE A 121 14.16 4.18 -11.26
C PHE A 121 13.92 4.55 -9.79
N PRO A 122 13.11 5.58 -9.47
CA PRO A 122 12.92 6.09 -8.11
C PRO A 122 11.96 5.19 -7.31
N LEU A 123 12.39 3.96 -7.05
CA LEU A 123 11.55 2.95 -6.38
C LEU A 123 11.11 3.39 -4.98
N ASN A 124 11.97 4.10 -4.25
CA ASN A 124 11.62 4.69 -2.95
C ASN A 124 10.38 5.59 -3.04
N SER A 125 10.37 6.52 -4.01
CA SER A 125 9.25 7.45 -4.21
C SER A 125 7.97 6.70 -4.61
N VAL A 126 8.08 5.77 -5.56
CA VAL A 126 6.95 4.93 -5.98
C VAL A 126 6.39 4.14 -4.79
N PHE A 127 7.26 3.58 -3.95
CA PHE A 127 6.84 2.81 -2.78
C PHE A 127 6.09 3.68 -1.76
N VAL A 128 6.60 4.88 -1.47
CA VAL A 128 5.93 5.84 -0.59
C VAL A 128 4.56 6.23 -1.15
N VAL A 129 4.46 6.53 -2.45
CA VAL A 129 3.20 6.90 -3.09
C VAL A 129 2.19 5.74 -3.01
N VAL A 130 2.62 4.51 -3.28
CA VAL A 130 1.74 3.32 -3.19
C VAL A 130 1.24 3.11 -1.76
N ILE A 131 2.11 3.18 -0.76
CA ILE A 131 1.72 3.03 0.65
C ILE A 131 0.82 4.19 1.10
N GLY A 132 1.10 5.41 0.66
CA GLY A 132 0.28 6.59 0.93
C GLY A 132 -1.13 6.45 0.34
N MET A 133 -1.23 6.06 -0.94
CA MET A 133 -2.50 5.77 -1.60
C MET A 133 -3.28 4.66 -0.87
N TRP A 134 -2.61 3.59 -0.46
CA TRP A 134 -3.26 2.53 0.31
C TRP A 134 -3.81 3.03 1.64
N SER A 135 -3.04 3.86 2.34
CA SER A 135 -3.44 4.44 3.62
C SER A 135 -4.65 5.37 3.48
N LEU A 136 -4.68 6.17 2.40
CA LEU A 136 -5.84 7.01 2.06
C LEU A 136 -7.06 6.17 1.71
N PHE A 137 -6.88 5.12 0.91
CA PHE A 137 -7.97 4.22 0.54
C PHE A 137 -8.55 3.49 1.76
N CYS A 138 -7.71 3.07 2.71
CA CYS A 138 -8.15 2.51 3.99
C CYS A 138 -9.02 3.47 4.82
N SER A 139 -8.89 4.79 4.62
CA SER A 139 -9.72 5.79 5.30
C SER A 139 -11.09 6.00 4.65
N MET A 140 -11.31 5.53 3.40
CA MET A 140 -12.55 5.79 2.66
C MET A 140 -13.83 5.37 3.40
N PRO A 141 -13.91 4.18 4.04
CA PRO A 141 -15.10 3.80 4.77
C PRO A 141 -15.43 4.74 5.94
N LEU A 142 -14.42 5.34 6.57
CA LEU A 142 -14.64 6.30 7.66
C LEU A 142 -15.26 7.59 7.16
N TRP A 143 -14.80 8.11 6.02
CA TRP A 143 -15.42 9.29 5.40
C TRP A 143 -16.88 9.01 5.05
N VAL A 144 -17.17 7.82 4.52
CA VAL A 144 -18.54 7.40 4.20
C VAL A 144 -19.42 7.27 5.45
N MET A 145 -18.86 6.86 6.59
CA MET A 145 -19.59 6.81 7.87
C MET A 145 -19.83 8.19 8.48
N ILE A 146 -18.87 9.12 8.35
CA ILE A 146 -18.88 10.42 9.03
C ILE A 146 -19.67 11.48 8.25
N LEU A 147 -19.49 11.56 6.92
CA LEU A 147 -20.10 12.61 6.09
C LEU A 147 -21.63 12.70 6.21
N PRO A 148 -22.40 11.59 6.31
CA PRO A 148 -23.84 11.65 6.47
C PRO A 148 -24.31 12.05 7.88
N CYS A 149 -23.40 12.11 8.86
CA CYS A 149 -23.70 12.51 10.23
C CYS A 149 -23.60 14.04 10.45
N PHE A 150 -23.14 14.79 9.44
CA PHE A 150 -23.06 16.26 9.44
C PHE A 150 -24.13 16.87 8.54
#